data_AF-A0A0K8P604-F1
#
_entry.id   AF-A0A0K8P604-F1
#
_cell.length_a   1.000
_cell.length_b   1.000
_cell.length_c   1.000
_cell.angle_alpha   90.00
_cell.angle_beta   90.00
_cell.angle_gamma   90.00
#
_symmetry.space_group_name_H-M   'P 1'
#
loop_
_entity.id
_entity.type
_entity.pdbx_description
1 polymer ?
#
loop_
_entity_poly.entity_id
_entity_poly.type
_entity_poly.pdbx_seq_one_letter_code
_entity_poly.pdbx_strand_id
1 'polypeptide(L)'
;MTLKKYDLAKNLGLSIENRRKAAGAPARFGAAAAPDRREQRRRDAAAGLVPFACKLPAELAAALRARADAHPAGLNGLVAELLQRGLDASA
;
A
#
# COMPACT_ATOMS: atom_id res chain seq x y z
N MET A 1 -56.30 8.22 -4.27
CA MET A 1 -56.21 6.80 -4.69
C MET A 1 -55.14 6.13 -3.86
N THR A 2 -55.52 5.28 -2.91
CA THR A 2 -54.58 4.48 -2.12
C THR A 2 -53.92 3.43 -3.02
N LEU A 3 -52.59 3.39 -3.03
CA LEU A 3 -51.84 2.45 -3.86
C LEU A 3 -52.11 1.01 -3.40
N LYS A 4 -52.25 0.09 -4.36
CA LYS A 4 -52.41 -1.33 -4.05
C LYS A 4 -51.09 -1.86 -3.46
N LYS A 5 -51.18 -2.87 -2.59
CA LYS A 5 -50.01 -3.46 -1.91
C LYS A 5 -48.90 -3.91 -2.88
N TYR A 6 -49.29 -4.37 -4.08
CA TYR A 6 -48.37 -4.78 -5.13
C TYR A 6 -47.53 -3.60 -5.67
N ASP A 7 -48.17 -2.46 -5.93
CA ASP A 7 -47.49 -1.26 -6.45
C ASP A 7 -46.48 -0.71 -5.44
N LEU A 8 -46.80 -0.81 -4.14
CA LEU A 8 -45.89 -0.42 -3.07
C LEU A 8 -44.62 -1.30 -3.05
N ALA A 9 -44.78 -2.62 -3.20
CA ALA A 9 -43.65 -3.55 -3.25
C ALA A 9 -42.77 -3.32 -4.48
N LYS A 10 -43.39 -3.04 -5.64
CA LYS A 10 -42.68 -2.70 -6.88
C LYS A 10 -41.86 -1.40 -6.73
N ASN A 11 -42.44 -0.37 -6.14
CA ASN A 11 -41.76 0.90 -5.90
C ASN A 11 -40.60 0.75 -4.89
N LEU A 12 -40.78 -0.09 -3.87
CA LEU A 12 -39.70 -0.41 -2.92
C LEU A 12 -38.53 -1.11 -3.64
N GLY A 13 -38.84 -2.08 -4.50
CA GLY A 13 -37.82 -2.78 -5.30
C GLY A 13 -37.02 -1.82 -6.20
N LEU A 14 -37.72 -0.93 -6.91
CA LEU A 14 -37.10 0.11 -7.74
C LEU A 14 -36.23 1.07 -6.92
N SER A 15 -36.67 1.46 -5.72
CA SER A 15 -35.90 2.32 -4.82
C SER A 15 -34.61 1.66 -4.34
N ILE A 16 -34.67 0.37 -3.97
CA ILE A 16 -33.49 -0.41 -3.57
C ILE A 16 -32.50 -0.53 -4.74
N GLU A 17 -32.98 -0.83 -5.94
CA GLU A 17 -32.14 -0.96 -7.13
C GLU A 17 -31.43 0.36 -7.47
N ASN A 18 -32.17 1.47 -7.46
CA ASN A 18 -31.62 2.80 -7.69
C ASN A 18 -30.55 3.17 -6.65
N ARG A 19 -30.79 2.85 -5.37
CA ARG A 19 -29.82 3.07 -4.31
C ARG A 19 -28.56 2.22 -4.47
N ARG A 20 -28.69 0.98 -4.94
CA ARG A 20 -27.54 0.09 -5.23
C ARG A 20 -26.71 0.58 -6.42
N LYS A 21 -27.37 1.08 -7.47
CA LYS A 21 -26.67 1.65 -8.65
C LYS A 21 -25.98 2.98 -8.32
N ALA A 22 -26.57 3.80 -7.46
CA ALA A 22 -26.01 5.08 -7.03
C ALA A 22 -24.87 4.93 -6.00
N ALA A 23 -24.85 3.83 -5.24
CA ALA A 23 -23.73 3.49 -4.38
C ALA A 23 -22.52 3.08 -5.25
N GLY A 24 -21.72 4.07 -5.64
CA GLY A 24 -20.44 3.84 -6.31
C GLY A 24 -19.51 2.92 -5.51
N ALA A 25 -18.44 2.45 -6.14
CA ALA A 25 -17.46 1.58 -5.49
C ALA A 25 -16.96 2.26 -4.19
N PRO A 26 -17.01 1.57 -3.02
CA PRO A 26 -16.59 2.18 -1.77
C PRO A 26 -15.11 2.55 -1.85
N ALA A 27 -14.73 3.69 -1.27
CA ALA A 27 -13.41 4.31 -1.40
C ALA A 27 -12.21 3.35 -1.17
N ARG A 28 -12.40 2.30 -0.35
CA ARG A 28 -11.42 1.22 -0.15
C ARG A 28 -11.00 0.48 -1.44
N PHE A 29 -11.84 0.49 -2.48
CA PHE A 29 -11.52 0.01 -3.81
C PHE A 29 -11.07 1.21 -4.67
N GLY A 30 -9.84 1.67 -4.47
CA GLY A 30 -9.22 2.71 -5.31
C GLY A 30 -8.56 3.88 -4.58
N ALA A 31 -8.69 4.03 -3.26
CA ALA A 31 -8.14 5.17 -2.50
C ALA A 31 -6.62 5.13 -2.20
N ALA A 32 -5.84 4.47 -3.05
CA ALA A 32 -4.44 4.82 -3.22
C ALA A 32 -4.07 4.39 -4.63
N ALA A 33 -3.86 5.36 -5.52
CA ALA A 33 -3.03 5.12 -6.70
C ALA A 33 -1.67 4.69 -6.14
N ALA A 34 -1.44 3.38 -6.05
CA ALA A 34 -0.12 2.87 -5.74
C ALA A 34 0.83 3.55 -6.73
N PRO A 35 1.90 4.22 -6.26
CA PRO A 35 2.83 4.89 -7.16
C PRO A 35 3.23 3.89 -8.26
N ASP A 36 3.22 4.33 -9.52
CA ASP A 36 3.53 3.45 -10.64
C ASP A 36 4.89 2.80 -10.34
N ARG A 37 4.86 1.49 -10.07
CA ARG A 37 6.03 0.72 -9.65
C ARG A 37 7.14 0.83 -10.70
N ARG A 38 6.78 1.12 -11.95
CA ARG A 38 7.73 1.36 -13.04
C ARG A 38 8.45 2.69 -12.89
N GLU A 39 7.75 3.75 -12.52
CA GLU A 39 8.37 5.05 -12.25
C GLU A 39 9.27 5.01 -11.02
N GLN A 40 8.84 4.31 -9.96
CA GLN A 40 9.66 4.12 -8.77
C GLN A 40 10.97 3.39 -9.12
N ARG A 41 10.89 2.27 -9.85
CA ARG A 41 12.09 1.55 -10.33
C ARG A 41 12.98 2.39 -11.24
N ARG A 42 12.42 3.29 -12.06
CA ARG A 42 13.21 4.21 -12.90
C ARG A 42 13.99 5.21 -12.04
N ARG A 43 13.37 5.76 -10.99
CA ARG A 43 14.04 6.65 -10.03
C ARG A 43 15.13 5.91 -9.26
N ASP A 44 14.83 4.69 -8.81
CA ASP A 44 15.80 3.86 -8.09
C ASP A 44 16.99 3.50 -8.99
N ALA A 45 16.74 3.10 -10.24
CA ALA A 45 17.80 2.80 -11.21
C ALA A 45 18.64 4.04 -11.56
N ALA A 46 18.02 5.22 -11.70
CA ALA A 46 18.73 6.48 -11.90
C ALA A 46 19.61 6.85 -10.69
N ALA A 47 19.21 6.45 -9.48
CA ALA A 47 19.98 6.59 -8.25
C ALA A 47 21.01 5.46 -8.03
N GLY A 48 21.17 4.53 -8.99
CA GLY A 48 22.09 3.39 -8.88
C GLY A 48 21.67 2.32 -7.86
N LEU A 49 20.43 2.35 -7.38
CA LEU A 49 19.92 1.40 -6.39
C LEU A 49 19.56 0.08 -7.08
N VAL A 50 20.13 -1.01 -6.57
CA VAL A 50 19.86 -2.37 -7.04
C VAL A 50 18.94 -3.07 -6.05
N PRO A 51 17.86 -3.76 -6.50
CA PRO A 51 17.01 -4.54 -5.61
C PRO A 51 17.80 -5.73 -5.04
N PHE A 52 18.13 -5.66 -3.75
CA PHE A 52 18.88 -6.68 -3.03
C PHE A 52 17.97 -7.42 -2.04
N ALA A 53 17.50 -8.60 -2.42
CA ALA A 53 16.59 -9.41 -1.61
C ALA A 53 17.36 -10.47 -0.82
N CYS A 54 17.59 -10.20 0.47
CA CYS A 54 18.13 -11.17 1.42
C CYS A 54 17.05 -11.69 2.37
N LYS A 55 17.11 -12.99 2.65
CA LYS A 55 16.28 -13.59 3.71
C LYS A 55 16.92 -13.29 5.06
N LEU A 56 16.20 -12.57 5.92
CA LEU A 56 16.61 -12.26 7.28
C LEU A 56 15.69 -12.94 8.29
N PRO A 57 16.16 -13.29 9.50
CA PRO A 57 15.31 -13.68 10.60
C PRO A 57 14.24 -12.62 10.88
N ALA A 58 13.02 -13.04 11.26
CA ALA A 58 11.90 -12.14 11.45
C ALA A 58 12.17 -11.04 12.49
N GLU A 59 12.78 -11.41 13.62
CA GLU A 59 13.15 -10.48 14.69
C GLU A 59 14.14 -9.41 14.22
N LEU A 60 15.14 -9.80 13.41
CA LEU A 60 16.12 -8.88 12.87
C LEU A 60 15.47 -7.90 11.89
N ALA A 61 14.58 -8.39 11.02
CA ALA A 61 13.83 -7.53 10.11
C ALA A 61 12.93 -6.54 10.86
N ALA A 62 12.32 -6.95 11.97
CA ALA A 62 11.53 -6.07 12.82
C ALA A 62 12.39 -4.99 13.50
N ALA A 63 13.54 -5.36 14.05
CA ALA A 63 14.47 -4.41 14.66
C ALA A 63 15.00 -3.38 13.65
N LEU A 64 15.33 -3.82 12.42
CA LEU A 64 15.75 -2.92 11.35
C LEU A 64 14.65 -1.92 10.97
N ARG A 65 13.39 -2.37 10.90
CA ARG A 65 12.24 -1.49 10.61
C ARG A 65 12.04 -0.47 11.72
N ALA A 66 12.01 -0.90 12.98
CA ALA A 66 11.84 0.00 14.13
C ALA A 66 12.95 1.06 14.19
N ARG A 67 14.19 0.68 13.86
CA ARG A 67 15.32 1.63 13.82
C ARG A 67 15.28 2.56 12.61
N ALA A 68 14.73 2.08 11.49
CA ALA A 68 14.59 2.87 10.27
C ALA A 68 13.57 4.01 10.42
N ASP A 69 12.57 3.86 11.29
CA ASP A 69 11.56 4.91 11.54
C ASP A 69 12.17 6.22 12.04
N ALA A 70 13.30 6.15 12.75
CA ALA A 70 14.05 7.31 13.23
C ALA A 70 15.20 7.75 12.28
N HIS A 71 15.39 7.06 11.15
CA HIS A 71 16.54 7.28 10.27
C HIS A 71 16.19 8.23 9.12
N PRO A 72 16.96 9.31 8.87
CA PRO A 72 16.61 10.32 7.86
C PRO A 72 16.58 9.77 6.42
N ALA A 73 17.36 8.71 6.14
CA ALA A 73 17.40 8.04 4.85
C ALA A 73 16.49 6.78 4.78
N GLY A 74 15.63 6.59 5.78
CA GLY A 74 14.75 5.42 5.90
C GLY A 74 15.49 4.09 5.97
N LEU A 75 14.79 2.99 5.65
CA LEU A 75 15.29 1.63 5.78
C LEU A 75 16.49 1.35 4.86
N ASN A 76 16.43 1.78 3.60
CA ASN A 76 17.50 1.51 2.64
C ASN A 76 18.81 2.21 3.04
N GLY A 77 18.74 3.46 3.50
CA GLY A 77 19.93 4.17 3.98
C GLY A 77 20.51 3.58 5.25
N LEU A 78 19.65 3.22 6.22
CA LEU A 78 20.10 2.53 7.44
C LEU A 78 20.81 1.22 7.12
N VAL A 79 20.25 0.40 6.23
CA VAL A 79 20.85 -0.88 5.83
C VAL A 79 22.18 -0.66 5.11
N ALA A 80 22.29 0.33 4.23
CA ALA A 80 23.54 0.67 3.56
C ALA A 80 24.64 1.04 4.57
N GLU A 81 24.34 1.89 5.56
CA GLU A 81 25.30 2.25 6.60
C GLU A 81 25.72 1.05 7.45
N LEU A 82 24.78 0.20 7.86
CA LEU A 82 25.08 -0.99 8.65
C LEU A 82 25.94 -1.99 7.88
N LEU A 83 25.66 -2.18 6.58
CA LEU A 83 26.45 -3.04 5.72
C LEU A 83 27.87 -2.49 5.52
N GLN A 84 28.03 -1.18 5.27
CA GLN A 84 29.36 -0.58 5.12
C GLN A 84 30.18 -0.73 6.40
N ARG A 85 29.60 -0.41 7.57
CA ARG A 85 30.28 -0.58 8.85
C ARG A 85 30.67 -2.04 9.11
N GLY A 86 29.81 -2.98 8.71
CA GLY A 86 30.11 -4.42 8.82
C GLY A 86 31.27 -4.84 7.91
N LEU A 87 31.32 -4.33 6.68
CA LEU A 87 32.41 -4.59 5.74
C LEU A 87 33.72 -3.99 6.25
N ASP A 88 33.71 -2.74 6.70
CA ASP A 88 34.89 -2.04 7.24
C ASP A 88 35.43 -2.72 8.51
N ALA A 89 34.55 -3.27 9.36
CA ALA A 89 34.96 -4.00 10.56
C ALA A 89 35.45 -5.44 10.28
N SER A 90 35.12 -5.98 9.10
CA SER A 90 35.53 -7.33 8.68
C SER A 90 36.78 -7.36 7.80
N ALA A 91 37.25 -6.18 7.38
CA ALA A 91 38.47 -5.96 6.62
C ALA A 91 39.66 -5.71 7.58
#